data_AF-A0A840LGQ8-F1
#
_entry.id   AF-A0A840LGQ8-F1
#
_cell.length_a   1.000
_cell.length_b   1.000
_cell.length_c   1.000
_cell.angle_alpha   90.00
_cell.angle_beta   90.00
_cell.angle_gamma   90.00
#
_symmetry.space_group_name_H-M   'P 1'
#
loop_
_entity.id
_entity.type
_entity.pdbx_description
1 polymer ?
#
loop_
_entity_poly.entity_id
_entity_poly.type
_entity_poly.pdbx_seq_one_letter_code
_entity_poly.pdbx_strand_id
1 'polypeptide(L)' 'MVMVEQNFRFAAPLADHFIVVEHGEVVESFPASQLEQKQGLLDELLSV' A
#
# COMPACT_ATOMS: atom_id res chain seq x y z
N MET A 1 -2.38 -1.64 -15.43
CA MET A 1 -3.73 -1.82 -14.84
C MET A 1 -3.73 -1.10 -13.50
N VAL A 2 -4.86 -0.55 -13.07
CA VAL A 2 -4.97 0.09 -11.74
C VAL A 2 -6.04 -0.68 -10.97
N MET A 3 -5.73 -1.04 -9.73
CA MET A 3 -6.60 -1.75 -8.82
C MET A 3 -6.71 -0.93 -7.53
N VAL A 4 -7.92 -0.83 -6.99
CA VAL A 4 -8.20 -0.14 -5.72
C VAL A 4 -8.73 -1.20 -4.78
N GLU A 5 -8.01 -1.44 -3.70
CA GLU A 5 -8.34 -2.50 -2.75
C GLU A 5 -8.14 -2.02 -1.32
N GLN A 6 -9.03 -2.44 -0.44
CA GLN A 6 -8.89 -2.26 1.01
C GLN A 6 -8.07 -3.41 1.62
N ASN A 7 -8.18 -4.63 1.06
CA ASN A 7 -7.42 -5.76 1.55
C ASN A 7 -6.02 -5.79 0.93
N PHE A 8 -5.09 -5.14 1.62
CA PHE A 8 -3.69 -5.04 1.18
C PHE A 8 -3.03 -6.40 0.92
N ARG A 9 -3.36 -7.44 1.70
CA ARG A 9 -2.77 -8.78 1.54
C ARG A 9 -3.14 -9.44 0.21
N PHE A 10 -4.26 -9.04 -0.37
CA PHE A 10 -4.66 -9.48 -1.71
C PHE A 10 -3.90 -8.72 -2.80
N ALA A 11 -3.74 -7.40 -2.64
CA ALA A 11 -3.06 -6.56 -3.62
C ALA A 11 -1.54 -6.73 -3.62
N ALA A 12 -0.94 -7.01 -2.46
CA ALA A 12 0.50 -7.09 -2.25
C ALA A 12 1.25 -8.01 -3.24
N PRO A 13 0.83 -9.26 -3.50
CA PRO A 13 1.51 -10.14 -4.45
C PRO A 13 1.29 -9.78 -5.93
N LEU A 14 0.38 -8.87 -6.25
CA LEU A 14 -0.01 -8.54 -7.63
C LEU A 14 0.51 -7.17 -8.09
N ALA A 15 0.90 -6.30 -7.16
CA ALA A 15 1.26 -4.93 -7.45
C ALA A 15 2.77 -4.76 -7.66
N ASP A 16 3.16 -4.08 -8.74
CA ASP A 16 4.53 -3.61 -8.95
C ASP A 16 4.82 -2.31 -8.18
N HIS A 17 3.77 -1.54 -7.90
CA HIS A 17 3.83 -0.25 -7.22
C HIS A 17 2.62 -0.03 -6.32
N PHE A 18 2.85 0.56 -5.16
CA PHE A 18 1.84 0.88 -4.16
C PHE A 18 1.62 2.38 -4.11
N ILE A 19 0.36 2.79 -3.93
CA ILE A 19 -0.04 4.16 -3.64
C ILE A 19 -1.04 4.06 -2.48
N VAL A 20 -0.73 4.69 -1.36
CA VAL A 20 -1.60 4.73 -0.18
C VAL A 20 -2.30 6.07 -0.14
N VAL A 21 -3.62 6.05 -0.01
CA VAL A 21 -4.46 7.23 0.02
C VAL A 21 -5.21 7.28 1.34
N GLU A 22 -5.06 8.38 2.08
CA GLU A 22 -5.82 8.67 3.29
C GLU A 22 -6.49 10.03 3.15
N HIS A 23 -7.74 10.15 3.60
CA HIS A 23 -8.49 11.41 3.56
C HIS A 23 -8.51 12.11 2.18
N GLY A 24 -8.37 11.33 1.10
CA GLY A 24 -8.33 11.83 -0.28
C GLY A 24 -6.95 12.31 -0.75
N GLU A 25 -5.90 12.16 0.05
CA GLU A 25 -4.53 12.55 -0.27
C GLU A 25 -3.61 11.34 -0.35
N VAL A 26 -2.64 11.40 -1.27
CA VAL A 26 -1.59 10.37 -1.36
C VAL A 26 -0.59 10.61 -0.24
N VAL A 27 -0.55 9.69 0.71
CA VAL A 27 0.35 9.76 1.87
C VAL A 27 1.64 8.97 1.66
N GLU A 28 1.64 8.00 0.74
CA GLU A 28 2.80 7.16 0.46
C GLU A 28 2.73 6.54 -0.94
N SER A 29 3.89 6.33 -1.59
CA SER A 29 3.99 5.82 -2.96
C SER A 29 5.36 5.17 -3.19
N PHE A 30 5.42 3.85 -3.36
CA PHE A 30 6.68 3.09 -3.42
C PHE A 30 6.59 1.83 -4.30
N PRO A 31 7.73 1.36 -4.85
CA PRO A 31 7.78 0.10 -5.60
C PRO A 31 7.71 -1.12 -4.67
N ALA A 32 7.26 -2.26 -5.19
CA ALA A 32 7.13 -3.49 -4.41
C ALA A 32 8.43 -3.98 -3.75
N SER A 33 9.61 -3.61 -4.28
CA SER A 33 10.90 -3.93 -3.67
C SER A 33 11.12 -3.29 -2.29
N GLN A 34 10.35 -2.25 -1.93
CA GLN A 34 10.44 -1.58 -0.62
C GLN A 34 9.37 -2.05 0.36
N LEU A 35 8.53 -3.01 -0.03
CA LEU A 35 7.40 -3.51 0.75
C LEU A 35 7.82 -3.95 2.16
N GLU A 36 8.85 -4.79 2.27
CA GLU A 36 9.33 -5.29 3.57
C GLU A 36 9.82 -4.16 4.49
N GLN A 37 10.47 -3.14 3.93
CA GLN A 37 10.98 -2.00 4.71
C GLN A 37 9.86 -1.08 5.18
N LYS A 38 8.73 -1.06 4.46
CA LYS A 38 7.57 -0.20 4.74
C LYS A 38 6.49 -0.92 5.55
N GLN A 39 6.64 -2.21 5.86
CA GLN A 39 5.62 -3.00 6.54
C GLN A 39 5.11 -2.37 7.83
N GLY A 40 6.01 -1.84 8.68
CA GLY A 40 5.60 -1.20 9.94
C GLY A 40 4.76 0.07 9.74
N LEU A 41 5.11 0.89 8.73
CA LEU A 41 4.30 2.06 8.37
C LEU A 41 2.94 1.65 7.81
N LEU A 42 2.91 0.61 6.95
CA LEU A 42 1.67 0.11 6.38
C LEU A 42 0.76 -0.48 7.44
N ASP A 43 1.31 -1.17 8.44
CA ASP A 43 0.54 -1.68 9.57
C ASP A 43 -0.11 -0.53 10.37
N GLU A 44 0.58 0.60 10.56
CA GLU A 44 0.00 1.79 11.21
C GLU A 44 -1.09 2.46 10.35
N LEU A 45 -0.84 2.66 9.06
CA LEU A 45 -1.76 3.34 8.13
C LEU A 45 -3.00 2.50 7.80
N LEU A 46 -2.88 1.17 7.83
CA LEU A 46 -3.95 0.25 7.45
C LEU A 46 -4.59 -0.44 8.66
N SER A 47 -4.25 -0.03 9.89
CA SER A 47 -4.89 -0.52 11.13
C SER A 47 -6.30 0.06 11.30
N VAL A 48 -7.25 -0.46 10.52
CA VAL A 48 -8.71 -0.34 10.75
C VAL A 48 -9.41 -1.65 10.45
#